data_AF-A0A7C6YWZ3-F1
#
_entry.id   AF-A0A7C6YWZ3-F1
#
_cell.length_a   1.000
_cell.length_b   1.000
_cell.length_c   1.000
_cell.angle_alpha   90.00
_cell.angle_beta   90.00
_cell.angle_gamma   90.00
#
_symmetry.space_group_name_H-M   'P 1'
#
loop_
_entity.id
_entity.type
_entity.pdbx_description
1 polymer ?
#
loop_
_entity_poly.entity_id
_entity_poly.type
_entity_poly.pdbx_seq_one_letter_code
_entity_poly.pdbx_strand_id
1 'polypeptide(L)'
;MKTRRILILLLCLFFLGRPHLTKAEDLEKIAVTLPENAVVAGTRLFLGEIAEISGEGELAAQVKEANVGTAPRPGDWRRLTKGQIEVRLRQAGLDLKKIEFLGTQAVRVYGLAEDMPSAENNDPPALQVIVLQRDVSRGEILTAADLAAEEKEIGYGSRQAGWP
;
A
#
# COMPACT_ATOMS: atom_id res chain seq x y z
N MET A 1 5.10 -22.29 -66.83
CA MET A 1 5.50 -22.92 -65.54
C MET A 1 6.50 -22.11 -64.71
N LYS A 2 7.36 -21.27 -65.30
CA LYS A 2 8.33 -20.41 -64.56
C LYS A 2 7.67 -19.28 -63.74
N THR A 3 6.63 -18.64 -64.27
CA THR A 3 5.92 -17.53 -63.63
C THR A 3 5.16 -17.91 -62.35
N ARG A 4 4.59 -19.12 -62.28
CA ARG A 4 3.94 -19.65 -61.06
C ARG A 4 4.92 -19.93 -59.92
N ARG A 5 6.16 -20.34 -60.23
CA ARG A 5 7.20 -20.59 -59.20
C ARG A 5 7.75 -19.29 -58.61
N ILE A 6 7.84 -18.23 -59.41
CA ILE A 6 8.27 -16.90 -58.96
C ILE A 6 7.22 -16.25 -58.05
N LEU A 7 5.93 -16.43 -58.35
CA LEU A 7 4.84 -15.90 -57.53
C LEU A 7 4.78 -16.52 -56.13
N ILE A 8 5.05 -17.83 -56.01
CA ILE A 8 5.08 -18.55 -54.73
C ILE A 8 6.28 -18.10 -53.87
N LEU A 9 7.42 -17.84 -54.50
CA LEU A 9 8.64 -17.39 -53.80
C LEU A 9 8.49 -15.97 -53.24
N LEU A 10 7.80 -15.08 -53.96
CA LEU A 10 7.46 -13.73 -53.48
C LEU A 10 6.44 -13.74 -52.35
N LEU A 11 5.46 -14.66 -52.37
CA LEU A 11 4.45 -14.80 -51.32
C LEU A 11 5.05 -15.36 -50.01
N CYS A 12 6.00 -16.29 -50.09
CA CYS A 12 6.72 -16.78 -48.91
C CYS A 12 7.64 -15.73 -48.28
N LEU A 13 8.30 -14.90 -49.09
CA LEU A 13 9.17 -13.83 -48.56
C LEU A 13 8.37 -12.74 -47.84
N PHE A 14 7.13 -12.49 -48.26
CA PHE A 14 6.22 -11.56 -47.59
C PHE A 14 5.64 -12.13 -46.27
N PHE A 15 5.52 -13.45 -46.14
CA PHE A 15 5.06 -14.10 -44.91
C PHE A 15 6.16 -14.30 -43.86
N LEU A 16 7.42 -14.46 -44.27
CA LEU A 16 8.56 -14.55 -43.34
C LEU A 16 9.16 -13.20 -42.98
N GLY A 17 8.80 -12.12 -43.70
CA GLY A 17 9.32 -10.77 -43.51
C GLY A 17 8.39 -9.84 -42.74
N ARG A 18 7.66 -10.33 -41.73
CA ARG A 18 7.09 -9.43 -40.72
C ARG A 18 8.20 -9.12 -39.72
N PRO A 19 8.94 -7.99 -39.84
CA PRO A 19 9.66 -7.51 -38.67
C PRO A 19 8.56 -7.25 -37.64
N HIS A 20 8.49 -8.10 -36.61
CA HIS A 20 7.90 -7.68 -35.36
C HIS A 20 8.72 -6.46 -34.94
N LEU A 21 8.19 -5.29 -35.28
CA LEU A 21 8.53 -4.03 -34.65
C LEU A 21 8.18 -4.23 -33.18
N THR A 22 9.08 -4.85 -32.43
CA THR A 22 9.14 -4.71 -30.98
C THR A 22 9.42 -3.23 -30.78
N LYS A 23 8.34 -2.46 -30.62
CA LYS A 23 8.44 -1.22 -29.88
C LYS A 23 9.13 -1.61 -28.58
N ALA A 24 10.32 -1.06 -28.34
CA ALA A 24 10.77 -0.88 -26.99
C ALA A 24 9.70 0.02 -26.36
N GLU A 25 8.73 -0.62 -25.70
CA GLU A 25 7.86 0.07 -24.77
C GLU A 25 8.84 0.58 -23.71
N ASP A 26 9.14 1.87 -23.77
CA ASP A 26 9.58 2.60 -22.58
C ASP A 26 8.49 2.31 -21.56
N LEU A 27 8.73 1.28 -20.75
CA LEU A 27 7.82 0.83 -19.73
C LEU A 27 7.87 1.92 -18.68
N GLU A 28 6.95 2.89 -18.81
CA GLU A 28 6.62 3.82 -17.76
C GLU A 28 6.22 2.98 -16.54
N LYS A 29 7.17 2.77 -15.64
CA LYS A 29 6.98 1.96 -14.45
C LYS A 29 6.25 2.80 -13.42
N ILE A 30 5.28 2.18 -12.78
CA ILE A 30 4.59 2.77 -11.64
C ILE A 30 5.43 2.54 -10.40
N ALA A 31 5.77 3.61 -9.71
CA ALA A 31 6.46 3.53 -8.43
C ALA A 31 5.42 3.38 -7.30
N VAL A 32 5.60 2.36 -6.48
CA VAL A 32 4.81 2.09 -5.28
C VAL A 32 5.73 2.24 -4.08
N THR A 33 5.58 3.34 -3.35
CA THR A 33 6.38 3.63 -2.16
C THR A 33 5.64 3.14 -0.93
N LEU A 34 6.21 2.14 -0.26
CA LEU A 34 5.68 1.59 0.98
C LEU A 34 6.24 2.36 2.19
N PRO A 35 5.38 2.94 3.05
CA PRO A 35 5.76 3.51 4.34
C PRO A 35 5.95 2.40 5.39
N GLU A 36 6.60 2.72 6.50
CA GLU A 36 6.76 1.78 7.61
C GLU A 36 5.43 1.45 8.31
N ASN A 37 4.54 2.43 8.41
CA ASN A 37 3.26 2.34 9.09
C ASN A 37 2.16 2.94 8.20
N ALA A 38 0.98 2.35 8.24
CA ALA A 38 -0.21 2.87 7.57
C ALA A 38 -1.45 2.63 8.45
N VAL A 39 -2.42 3.54 8.38
CA VAL A 39 -3.66 3.47 9.14
C VAL A 39 -4.81 3.39 8.14
N VAL A 40 -5.72 2.43 8.33
CA VAL A 40 -6.82 2.17 7.41
C VAL A 40 -8.13 2.01 8.14
N ALA A 41 -9.22 2.43 7.51
CA ALA A 41 -10.58 2.25 8.01
C ALA A 41 -11.32 1.20 7.17
N GLY A 42 -12.35 0.60 7.77
CA GLY A 42 -13.25 -0.34 7.07
C GLY A 42 -12.79 -1.80 7.07
N THR A 43 -13.31 -2.58 6.12
CA THR A 43 -13.18 -4.06 6.11
C THR A 43 -12.14 -4.57 5.11
N ARG A 44 -11.86 -3.79 4.06
CA ARG A 44 -10.95 -4.16 2.97
C ARG A 44 -9.73 -3.26 3.02
N LEU A 45 -8.63 -3.78 2.52
CA LEU A 45 -7.36 -3.07 2.46
C LEU A 45 -6.99 -2.84 1.00
N PHE A 46 -6.95 -1.59 0.58
CA PHE A 46 -6.53 -1.21 -0.77
C PHE A 46 -5.08 -0.76 -0.75
N LEU A 47 -4.33 -1.04 -1.82
CA LEU A 47 -2.92 -0.66 -1.89
C LEU A 47 -2.73 0.87 -1.87
N GLY A 48 -3.67 1.64 -2.44
CA GLY A 48 -3.63 3.10 -2.40
C GLY A 48 -3.80 3.72 -1.01
N GLU A 49 -4.29 2.97 -0.02
CA GLU A 49 -4.43 3.43 1.38
C GLU A 49 -3.16 3.21 2.21
N ILE A 50 -2.33 2.26 1.78
CA ILE A 50 -1.13 1.83 2.53
C ILE A 50 0.17 2.16 1.79
N ALA A 51 0.10 2.75 0.60
CA ALA A 51 1.25 3.05 -0.24
C ALA A 51 1.02 4.31 -1.06
N GLU A 52 2.08 5.09 -1.27
CA GLU A 52 2.05 6.20 -2.21
C GLU A 52 2.35 5.67 -3.62
N ILE A 53 1.48 5.99 -4.57
CA ILE A 53 1.56 5.46 -5.94
C ILE A 53 1.85 6.63 -6.88
N SER A 54 3.05 6.64 -7.45
CA SER A 54 3.50 7.63 -8.42
C SER A 54 3.48 7.01 -9.83
N GLY A 55 2.84 7.72 -10.75
CA GLY A 55 2.64 7.29 -12.13
C GLY A 55 1.23 7.66 -12.61
N GLU A 56 1.09 7.87 -13.90
CA GLU A 56 -0.19 8.24 -14.52
C GLU A 56 -0.77 7.09 -15.35
N GLY A 57 -2.07 7.16 -15.62
CA GLY A 57 -2.77 6.19 -16.47
C GLY A 57 -3.57 5.12 -15.73
N GLU A 58 -4.17 4.23 -16.53
CA GLU A 58 -5.13 3.23 -16.06
C GLU A 58 -4.50 2.22 -15.09
N LEU A 59 -3.24 1.84 -15.32
CA LEU A 59 -2.51 0.91 -14.45
C LEU A 59 -2.31 1.51 -13.04
N ALA A 60 -2.13 2.82 -12.92
CA ALA A 60 -2.00 3.49 -11.61
C ALA A 60 -3.30 3.42 -10.82
N ALA A 61 -4.44 3.63 -11.48
CA ALA A 61 -5.76 3.51 -10.87
C ALA A 61 -6.03 2.05 -10.43
N GLN A 62 -5.71 1.07 -11.28
CA GLN A 62 -5.88 -0.34 -10.92
C GLN A 62 -4.97 -0.76 -9.76
N VAL A 63 -3.74 -0.24 -9.69
CA VAL A 63 -2.83 -0.46 -8.55
C VAL A 63 -3.39 0.17 -7.29
N LYS A 64 -3.96 1.39 -7.34
CA LYS A 64 -4.62 2.04 -6.19
C LYS A 64 -5.79 1.22 -5.65
N GLU A 65 -6.64 0.70 -6.53
CA GLU A 65 -7.83 -0.08 -6.19
C GLU A 65 -7.55 -1.56 -5.91
N ALA A 66 -6.29 -2.01 -6.02
CA ALA A 66 -5.94 -3.39 -5.79
C ALA A 66 -6.14 -3.77 -4.32
N ASN A 67 -7.02 -4.75 -4.08
CA ASN A 67 -7.25 -5.28 -2.74
C ASN A 67 -6.08 -6.18 -2.31
N VAL A 68 -5.36 -5.72 -1.29
CA VAL A 68 -4.21 -6.42 -0.70
C VAL A 68 -4.58 -7.24 0.54
N GLY A 69 -5.84 -7.19 0.98
CA GLY A 69 -6.40 -8.09 1.98
C GLY A 69 -7.56 -7.53 2.80
N THR A 70 -7.79 -8.16 3.94
CA THR A 70 -8.74 -7.68 4.94
C THR A 70 -8.03 -6.69 5.83
N ALA A 71 -8.69 -5.55 6.08
CA ALA A 71 -8.20 -4.58 7.04
C ALA A 71 -8.18 -5.20 8.45
N PRO A 72 -7.19 -4.87 9.30
CA PRO A 72 -7.21 -5.24 10.71
C PRO A 72 -8.46 -4.66 11.40
N ARG A 73 -8.91 -5.31 12.47
CA ARG A 73 -9.97 -4.74 13.31
C ARG A 73 -9.47 -3.45 13.98
N PRO A 74 -10.38 -2.53 14.36
CA PRO A 74 -10.02 -1.35 15.14
C PRO A 74 -9.18 -1.71 16.37
N GLY A 75 -8.01 -1.08 16.53
CA GLY A 75 -7.07 -1.35 17.63
C GLY A 75 -6.15 -2.56 17.42
N ASP A 76 -6.40 -3.39 16.40
CA ASP A 76 -5.48 -4.45 15.97
C ASP A 76 -4.53 -3.94 14.88
N TRP A 77 -3.44 -4.67 14.67
CA TRP A 77 -2.49 -4.40 13.59
C TRP A 77 -2.08 -5.66 12.86
N ARG A 78 -1.57 -5.48 11.64
CA ARG A 78 -1.04 -6.55 10.81
C ARG A 78 0.22 -6.10 10.08
N ARG A 79 1.15 -7.03 9.90
CA ARG A 79 2.30 -6.82 9.00
C ARG A 79 1.99 -7.36 7.60
N LEU A 80 2.24 -6.56 6.59
CA LEU A 80 2.20 -6.97 5.18
C LEU A 80 3.57 -6.76 4.55
N THR A 81 4.09 -7.83 3.94
CA THR A 81 5.38 -7.81 3.24
C THR A 81 5.18 -7.51 1.77
N LYS A 82 6.21 -6.96 1.12
CA LYS A 82 6.26 -6.77 -0.34
C LYS A 82 5.84 -8.03 -1.09
N GLY A 83 6.39 -9.20 -0.73
CA GLY A 83 6.04 -10.46 -1.38
C GLY A 83 4.56 -10.84 -1.25
N GLN A 84 3.91 -10.53 -0.11
CA GLN A 84 2.47 -10.73 0.05
C GLN A 84 1.67 -9.78 -0.84
N ILE A 85 2.08 -8.51 -0.94
CA ILE A 85 1.45 -7.50 -1.80
C ILE A 85 1.58 -7.92 -3.28
N GLU A 86 2.77 -8.33 -3.71
CA GLU A 86 3.03 -8.82 -5.07
C GLU A 86 2.12 -10.00 -5.44
N VAL A 87 1.90 -10.95 -4.52
CA VAL A 87 0.97 -12.07 -4.73
C VAL A 87 -0.44 -11.55 -4.99
N ARG A 88 -0.92 -10.55 -4.24
CA ARG A 88 -2.26 -9.98 -4.42
C ARG A 88 -2.39 -9.20 -5.72
N LEU A 89 -1.38 -8.42 -6.09
CA LEU A 89 -1.36 -7.71 -7.38
C LEU A 89 -1.40 -8.68 -8.56
N ARG A 90 -0.65 -9.79 -8.47
CA ARG A 90 -0.70 -10.85 -9.48
C ARG A 90 -2.09 -11.50 -9.56
N GLN A 91 -2.73 -11.73 -8.41
CA GLN A 91 -4.09 -12.26 -8.36
C GLN A 91 -5.12 -11.30 -8.95
N ALA A 92 -4.87 -9.99 -8.88
CA ALA A 92 -5.67 -8.96 -9.53
C ALA A 92 -5.38 -8.82 -11.04
N GLY A 93 -4.45 -9.60 -11.60
CA GLY A 93 -4.08 -9.56 -13.02
C GLY A 93 -3.07 -8.48 -13.40
N LEU A 94 -2.43 -7.83 -12.43
CA LEU A 94 -1.47 -6.76 -12.67
C LEU A 94 -0.07 -7.32 -12.99
N ASP A 95 0.60 -6.70 -13.97
CA ASP A 95 1.96 -7.08 -14.35
C ASP A 95 3.00 -6.40 -13.46
N LEU A 96 3.62 -7.20 -12.59
CA LEU A 96 4.67 -6.74 -11.68
C LEU A 96 5.91 -6.19 -12.38
N LYS A 97 6.15 -6.50 -13.66
CA LYS A 97 7.30 -5.93 -14.40
C LYS A 97 7.15 -4.43 -14.63
N LYS A 98 5.91 -3.93 -14.59
CA LYS A 98 5.56 -2.51 -14.75
C LYS A 98 5.45 -1.78 -13.41
N ILE A 99 5.73 -2.46 -12.29
CA ILE A 99 5.59 -1.92 -10.95
C ILE A 99 6.94 -1.99 -10.23
N GLU A 100 7.39 -0.86 -9.72
CA GLU A 100 8.62 -0.74 -8.95
C GLU A 100 8.28 -0.41 -7.49
N PHE A 101 8.71 -1.26 -6.56
CA PHE A 101 8.49 -1.06 -5.13
C PHE A 101 9.66 -0.30 -4.51
N LEU A 102 9.36 0.85 -3.92
CA LEU A 102 10.28 1.71 -3.19
C LEU A 102 9.93 1.74 -1.69
N GLY A 103 10.84 2.24 -0.86
CA GLY A 103 10.65 2.34 0.59
C GLY A 103 10.88 1.02 1.33
N THR A 104 10.05 0.72 2.33
CA THR A 104 10.21 -0.48 3.17
C THR A 104 9.79 -1.76 2.47
N GLN A 105 10.35 -2.89 2.90
CA GLN A 105 9.95 -4.23 2.44
C GLN A 105 8.71 -4.77 3.17
N ALA A 106 8.27 -4.11 4.23
CA ALA A 106 7.06 -4.48 4.95
C ALA A 106 6.42 -3.28 5.64
N VAL A 107 5.10 -3.14 5.49
CA VAL A 107 4.28 -2.12 6.13
C VAL A 107 3.53 -2.73 7.32
N ARG A 108 3.42 -1.95 8.40
CA ARG A 108 2.55 -2.26 9.52
C ARG A 108 1.25 -1.49 9.39
N VAL A 109 0.16 -2.21 9.23
CA VAL A 109 -1.18 -1.65 9.01
C VAL A 109 -1.96 -1.70 10.32
N TYR A 110 -2.55 -0.59 10.71
CA TYR A 110 -3.40 -0.46 11.89
C TYR A 110 -4.86 -0.24 11.48
N GLY A 111 -5.78 -0.94 12.14
CA GLY A 111 -7.21 -0.73 11.95
C GLY A 111 -7.68 0.48 12.75
N LEU A 112 -8.31 1.44 12.09
CA LEU A 112 -8.96 2.59 12.69
C LEU A 112 -10.45 2.29 12.93
N ALA A 113 -11.00 2.77 14.05
CA ALA A 113 -12.44 2.75 14.27
C ALA A 113 -13.12 3.72 13.28
N GLU A 114 -14.29 3.35 12.76
CA GLU A 114 -15.02 4.10 11.70
C GLU A 114 -15.34 5.57 12.06
N ASP A 115 -15.20 5.97 13.34
CA ASP A 115 -15.45 7.33 13.83
C ASP A 115 -14.20 8.25 13.86
N MET A 116 -13.06 7.84 13.31
CA MET A 116 -11.88 8.72 13.19
C MET A 116 -11.52 9.05 11.73
N PRO A 117 -11.17 10.31 11.42
CA PRO A 117 -10.76 10.70 10.08
C PRO A 117 -9.46 9.98 9.67
N SER A 118 -9.44 9.47 8.43
CA SER A 118 -8.26 8.84 7.83
C SER A 118 -7.07 9.81 7.84
N ALA A 119 -5.97 9.40 8.47
CA ALA A 119 -4.72 10.16 8.49
C ALA A 119 -4.06 10.08 7.10
N GLU A 120 -4.36 11.06 6.26
CA GLU A 120 -3.84 11.22 4.90
C GLU A 120 -2.35 11.64 4.86
N ASN A 121 -1.72 11.86 6.03
CA ASN A 121 -0.32 12.27 6.16
C ASN A 121 0.40 11.42 7.21
N ASN A 122 1.70 11.17 7.01
CA ASN A 122 2.59 10.40 7.90
C ASN A 122 2.83 11.04 9.30
N ASP A 123 2.04 12.06 9.66
CA ASP A 123 2.05 12.64 10.98
C ASP A 123 1.25 11.75 11.93
N PRO A 124 1.77 11.45 13.13
CA PRO A 124 0.96 10.75 14.13
C PRO A 124 -0.31 11.58 14.35
N PRO A 125 -1.51 10.98 14.22
CA PRO A 125 -2.74 11.74 14.44
C PRO A 125 -2.67 12.31 15.85
N ALA A 126 -2.87 13.61 15.96
CA ALA A 126 -2.99 14.26 17.25
C ALA A 126 -4.23 13.68 17.93
N LEU A 127 -4.01 12.79 18.90
CA LEU A 127 -5.10 12.11 19.60
C LEU A 127 -5.46 12.91 20.84
N GLN A 128 -6.76 13.02 21.08
CA GLN A 128 -7.26 13.52 22.35
C GLN A 128 -7.06 12.45 23.42
N VAL A 129 -6.03 12.59 24.24
CA VAL A 129 -5.74 11.70 25.36
C VAL A 129 -6.33 12.25 26.64
N ILE A 130 -6.89 11.38 27.47
CA ILE A 130 -7.35 11.77 28.80
C ILE A 130 -6.14 11.64 29.74
N VAL A 131 -5.71 12.75 30.32
CA VAL A 131 -4.65 12.81 31.33
C VAL A 131 -5.22 13.03 32.72
N LEU A 132 -4.45 12.63 33.73
CA LEU A 132 -4.76 12.93 35.13
C LEU A 132 -4.29 14.34 35.47
N GLN A 133 -5.16 15.12 36.12
CA GLN A 133 -4.84 16.47 36.59
C GLN A 133 -4.12 16.48 37.94
N ARG A 134 -4.04 15.33 38.62
CA ARG A 134 -3.36 15.15 39.90
C ARG A 134 -2.83 13.74 40.03
N ASP A 135 -1.92 13.55 40.98
CA ASP A 135 -1.51 12.21 41.39
C ASP A 135 -2.67 11.46 42.05
N VAL A 136 -2.83 10.19 41.67
CA VAL A 136 -3.91 9.31 42.14
C VAL A 136 -3.29 8.05 42.74
N SER A 137 -3.81 7.64 43.90
CA SER A 137 -3.32 6.43 44.57
C SER A 137 -3.95 5.15 44.01
N ARG A 138 -3.25 4.03 44.15
CA ARG A 138 -3.78 2.72 43.74
C ARG A 138 -5.05 2.40 44.54
N GLY A 139 -6.13 2.07 43.82
CA GLY A 139 -7.43 1.71 44.40
C GLY A 139 -8.39 2.90 44.57
N GLU A 140 -7.96 4.11 44.22
CA GLU A 140 -8.80 5.29 44.18
C GLU A 140 -9.68 5.28 42.91
N ILE A 141 -10.94 5.68 43.04
CA ILE A 141 -11.89 5.75 41.93
C ILE A 141 -11.70 7.10 41.23
N LEU A 142 -11.41 7.07 39.93
CA LEU A 142 -11.30 8.26 39.10
C LEU A 142 -12.68 8.87 38.86
N THR A 143 -12.80 10.16 39.08
CA THR A 143 -13.99 10.96 38.77
C THR A 143 -13.72 11.88 37.57
N ALA A 144 -14.79 12.45 36.99
CA ALA A 144 -14.64 13.40 35.88
C ALA A 144 -13.79 14.63 36.23
N ALA A 145 -13.68 14.99 37.52
CA ALA A 145 -12.85 16.09 37.97
C ALA A 145 -11.35 15.78 37.97
N ASP A 146 -10.97 14.49 37.94
CA ASP A 146 -9.58 14.04 37.94
C ASP A 146 -8.98 13.95 36.53
N LEU A 147 -9.82 14.12 35.50
CA LEU A 147 -9.52 13.85 34.10
C LEU A 147 -9.55 15.14 33.27
N ALA A 148 -8.57 15.35 32.41
CA ALA A 148 -8.61 16.39 31.38
C ALA A 148 -8.26 15.82 30.01
N ALA A 149 -8.88 16.36 28.97
CA ALA A 149 -8.55 16.04 27.60
C ALA A 149 -7.39 16.91 27.12
N GLU A 150 -6.27 16.29 26.75
CA GLU A 150 -5.12 16.94 26.13
C GLU A 150 -4.91 16.38 24.73
N GLU A 151 -4.59 17.25 23.78
CA GLU A 151 -4.15 16.82 22.45
C GLU A 151 -2.67 16.42 22.54
N LYS A 152 -2.39 15.15 22.24
CA LYS A 152 -1.04 14.62 22.33
C LYS A 152 -0.68 13.79 21.11
N GLU A 153 0.44 14.14 20.51
CA GLU A 153 1.13 13.29 19.55
C GLU A 153 1.70 12.09 20.31
N ILE A 154 1.00 10.96 20.21
CA ILE A 154 1.57 9.70 20.68
C ILE A 154 2.61 9.24 19.66
N GLY A 155 3.88 9.54 19.92
CA GLY A 155 4.95 8.82 19.25
C GLY A 155 4.75 7.33 19.48
N TYR A 156 4.63 6.54 18.41
CA TYR A 156 4.60 5.08 18.52
C TYR A 156 5.91 4.64 19.18
N GLY A 157 5.85 4.39 20.48
CA GLY A 157 7.00 3.99 21.27
C GLY A 157 7.58 2.71 20.67
N SER A 158 8.70 2.86 19.96
CA SER A 158 9.60 1.76 19.69
C SER A 158 10.02 1.24 21.06
N ARG A 159 9.39 0.15 21.51
CA ARG A 159 9.91 -0.66 22.62
C ARG A 159 11.28 -1.17 22.16
N GLN A 160 12.32 -0.38 22.39
CA GLN A 160 13.67 -0.91 22.51
C GLN A 160 13.62 -1.88 23.69
N ALA A 161 13.51 -3.17 23.36
CA ALA A 161 13.67 -4.24 24.30
C ALA A 161 15.12 -4.23 24.78
N GLY A 162 15.34 -3.60 25.92
CA GLY A 162 16.55 -3.67 26.71
C GLY A 162 16.15 -3.57 28.17
N TRP A 163 15.77 -4.71 28.75
CA TRP A 163 15.72 -4.81 30.21
C TRP A 163 17.07 -5.40 30.66
N PRO A 164 17.77 -4.77 31.63
CA PRO A 164 18.98 -5.31 32.23
C PRO A 164 18.73 -6.60 33.03
#